data_AF-A0A1H1KXM5-F1
#
_entry.id   AF-A0A1H1KXM5-F1
#
_cell.length_a   1.000
_cell.length_b   1.000
_cell.length_c   1.000
_cell.angle_alpha   90.00
_cell.angle_beta   90.00
_cell.angle_gamma   90.00
#
_symmetry.space_group_name_H-M   'P 1'
#
loop_
_entity.id
_entity.type
_entity.pdbx_description
1 polymer ?
#
loop_
_entity_poly.entity_id
_entity_poly.type
_entity_poly.pdbx_seq_one_letter_code
_entity_poly.pdbx_strand_id
1 'polypeptide(L)'
;MADLAVCVDLIRKYWNRDRYHLVVVSNGRPAGHRLPESVRAAADRCVELERNSGHLQGNAQLVQAGLGHIPAECRYTVLLEADTWVFSDALVQKYVRRLAAANAVWASAEWIEKRWSLGLDFAVVETAYLQGNPQTFNYTTDAESWVCHRLRAEGRRFIYITENMPVHQPKCLKFFGQRHGGRFRSFPRAGMVTHHLEDLPHGLETKQYLANVCLGRREFPLGDEPTIRREHRRLRMLMTLAACVPRSRWYRSKQRGVPADAPSLRTAGQ
;
A
#
# COMPACT_ATOMS: atom_id res chain seq x y z
N MET A 1 10.86 -3.07 -13.30
CA MET A 1 12.08 -3.58 -12.62
C MET A 1 12.88 -2.48 -11.94
N ALA A 2 13.18 -1.36 -12.60
CA ALA A 2 13.85 -0.24 -11.94
C ALA A 2 13.09 0.29 -10.70
N ASP A 3 11.75 0.35 -10.77
CA ASP A 3 10.90 0.78 -9.65
C ASP A 3 11.05 -0.09 -8.39
N LEU A 4 11.00 -1.41 -8.57
CA LEU A 4 11.21 -2.40 -7.49
C LEU A 4 12.60 -2.27 -6.89
N ALA A 5 13.63 -2.06 -7.71
CA ALA A 5 14.99 -1.87 -7.22
C ALA A 5 15.10 -0.63 -6.34
N VAL A 6 14.46 0.48 -6.72
CA VAL A 6 14.38 1.68 -5.85
C VAL A 6 13.60 1.37 -4.57
N CYS A 7 12.45 0.69 -4.66
CA CYS A 7 11.67 0.32 -3.49
C CYS A 7 12.49 -0.49 -2.47
N VAL A 8 13.20 -1.53 -2.93
CA VAL A 8 14.06 -2.37 -2.08
C VAL A 8 15.23 -1.59 -1.49
N ASP A 9 15.87 -0.72 -2.28
CA ASP A 9 16.94 0.16 -1.79
C ASP A 9 16.45 1.09 -0.68
N LEU A 10 15.27 1.70 -0.86
CA LEU A 10 14.66 2.58 0.14
C LEU A 10 14.31 1.83 1.43
N ILE A 11 13.82 0.58 1.35
CA ILE A 11 13.61 -0.27 2.54
C ILE A 11 14.94 -0.47 3.27
N ARG A 12 15.98 -0.92 2.56
CA ARG A 12 17.29 -1.18 3.20
C ARG A 12 17.95 0.07 3.75
N LYS A 13 17.73 1.23 3.12
CA LYS A 13 18.25 2.53 3.55
C LYS A 13 17.51 3.09 4.78
N TYR A 14 16.18 3.01 4.80
CA TYR A 14 15.36 3.76 5.75
C TYR A 14 14.65 2.92 6.83
N TRP A 15 14.57 1.61 6.68
CA TRP A 15 13.85 0.73 7.60
C TRP A 15 14.84 0.02 8.51
N ASN A 16 15.26 0.73 9.55
CA ASN A 16 16.35 0.32 10.45
C ASN A 16 15.97 0.34 11.94
N ARG A 17 14.72 0.70 12.28
CA ARG A 17 14.25 0.70 13.68
C ARG A 17 13.90 -0.69 14.19
N ASP A 18 13.55 -1.60 13.28
CA ASP A 18 13.31 -3.02 13.57
C ASP A 18 14.20 -3.93 12.72
N ARG A 19 14.21 -5.21 13.08
CA ARG A 19 14.81 -6.27 12.26
C ARG A 19 13.80 -6.73 11.22
N TYR A 20 13.98 -6.26 9.98
CA TYR A 20 13.14 -6.65 8.86
C TYR A 20 13.71 -7.88 8.13
N HIS A 21 12.85 -8.85 7.86
CA HIS A 21 13.10 -9.94 6.91
C HIS A 21 12.35 -9.64 5.60
N LEU A 22 13.07 -9.32 4.54
CA LEU A 22 12.52 -8.89 3.25
C LEU A 22 12.34 -10.08 2.30
N VAL A 23 11.07 -10.44 2.08
CA VAL A 23 10.66 -11.41 1.04
C VAL A 23 10.24 -10.63 -0.20
N VAL A 24 10.91 -10.86 -1.33
CA VAL A 24 10.53 -10.33 -2.64
C VAL A 24 9.90 -11.43 -3.46
N VAL A 25 8.65 -11.24 -3.88
CA VAL A 25 7.93 -12.17 -4.75
C VAL A 25 7.71 -11.53 -6.12
N SER A 26 8.03 -12.24 -7.19
CA SER A 26 7.76 -11.80 -8.56
C SER A 26 7.15 -12.91 -9.40
N ASN A 27 6.45 -12.55 -10.47
CA ASN A 27 5.88 -13.50 -11.43
C ASN A 27 6.24 -13.10 -12.88
N GLY A 28 5.94 -13.99 -13.83
CA GLY A 28 6.11 -13.70 -15.26
C GLY A 28 7.55 -13.82 -15.76
N ARG A 29 8.35 -14.71 -15.17
CA ARG A 29 9.76 -14.95 -15.55
C ARG A 29 9.97 -15.19 -17.07
N PRO A 30 9.13 -15.97 -17.79
CA PRO A 30 9.24 -16.16 -19.23
C PRO A 30 8.98 -14.91 -20.06
N ALA A 31 8.24 -13.93 -19.53
CA ALA A 31 7.97 -12.65 -20.18
C ALA A 31 9.09 -11.61 -19.94
N GLY A 32 10.26 -12.05 -19.45
CA GLY A 32 11.42 -11.18 -19.22
C GLY A 32 11.43 -10.48 -17.85
N HIS A 33 10.45 -10.75 -16.97
CA HIS A 33 10.40 -10.18 -15.62
C HIS A 33 11.32 -10.93 -14.64
N ARG A 34 12.62 -10.99 -14.93
CA ARG A 34 13.63 -11.55 -14.01
C ARG A 34 14.05 -10.53 -12.97
N LEU A 35 14.10 -10.92 -11.70
CA LEU A 35 14.57 -10.02 -10.64
C LEU A 35 16.02 -9.57 -10.92
N PRO A 36 16.31 -8.25 -10.87
CA PRO A 36 17.66 -7.73 -10.97
C PRO A 36 18.57 -8.30 -9.87
N GLU A 37 19.85 -8.45 -10.15
CA GLU A 37 20.82 -8.97 -9.18
C GLU A 37 20.90 -8.10 -7.92
N SER A 38 20.80 -6.78 -8.06
CA SER A 38 20.75 -5.86 -6.93
C SER A 38 19.57 -6.13 -5.99
N VAL A 39 18.41 -6.52 -6.53
CA VAL A 39 17.24 -6.89 -5.73
C VAL A 39 17.45 -8.22 -5.03
N ARG A 40 18.05 -9.21 -5.71
CA ARG A 40 18.35 -10.52 -5.11
C ARG A 40 19.33 -10.41 -3.97
N ALA A 41 20.41 -9.65 -4.16
CA ALA A 41 21.43 -9.42 -3.14
C ALA A 41 20.89 -8.64 -1.94
N ALA A 42 19.93 -7.75 -2.16
CA ALA A 42 19.32 -6.96 -1.10
C ALA A 42 18.15 -7.65 -0.40
N ALA A 43 17.53 -8.70 -0.94
CA ALA A 43 16.43 -9.42 -0.30
C ALA A 43 16.94 -10.56 0.60
N ASP A 44 16.24 -10.86 1.69
CA ASP A 44 16.54 -12.05 2.50
C ASP A 44 16.00 -13.32 1.84
N ARG A 45 14.91 -13.19 1.08
CA ARG A 45 14.34 -14.25 0.26
C ARG A 45 13.77 -13.70 -1.05
N CYS A 46 14.04 -14.40 -2.15
CA CYS A 46 13.35 -14.17 -3.43
C CYS A 46 12.52 -15.39 -3.81
N VAL A 47 11.31 -15.14 -4.31
CA VAL A 47 10.38 -16.16 -4.81
C VAL A 47 9.95 -15.75 -6.21
N GLU A 48 10.35 -16.52 -7.22
CA GLU A 48 10.04 -16.22 -8.62
C GLU A 48 9.07 -17.26 -9.18
N LEU A 49 7.86 -16.82 -9.47
CA LEU A 49 6.83 -17.63 -10.12
C LEU A 49 7.01 -17.60 -11.64
N GLU A 50 6.85 -18.77 -12.27
CA GLU A 50 6.97 -18.86 -13.73
C GLU A 50 5.85 -18.11 -14.45
N ARG A 51 4.59 -18.31 -14.03
CA ARG A 51 3.42 -17.75 -14.73
C ARG A 51 2.74 -16.67 -13.89
N ASN A 52 2.25 -15.64 -14.57
CA ASN A 52 1.40 -14.61 -13.98
C ASN A 52 -0.07 -15.03 -14.17
N SER A 53 -0.85 -15.10 -13.08
CA SER A 53 -2.28 -15.43 -13.12
C SER A 53 -3.19 -14.33 -13.71
N GLY A 54 -2.62 -13.27 -14.30
CA GLY A 54 -3.33 -12.16 -14.93
C GLY A 54 -3.63 -11.00 -13.97
N HIS A 55 -4.13 -9.88 -14.48
CA HIS A 55 -4.27 -8.61 -13.73
C HIS A 55 -5.16 -8.72 -12.48
N LEU A 56 -6.21 -9.57 -12.52
CA LEU A 56 -7.18 -9.68 -11.44
C LEU A 56 -6.72 -10.55 -10.26
N GLN A 57 -5.91 -11.59 -10.53
CA GLN A 57 -5.47 -12.58 -9.53
C GLN A 57 -3.96 -12.54 -9.29
N GLY A 58 -3.20 -11.79 -10.07
CA GLY A 58 -1.74 -11.73 -9.99
C GLY A 58 -1.25 -11.26 -8.62
N ASN A 59 -1.88 -10.24 -8.03
CA ASN A 59 -1.53 -9.78 -6.68
C ASN A 59 -1.79 -10.88 -5.63
N ALA A 60 -2.97 -11.50 -5.65
CA ALA A 60 -3.29 -12.62 -4.75
C ALA A 60 -2.26 -13.76 -4.86
N GLN A 61 -1.91 -14.16 -6.09
CA GLN A 61 -0.92 -15.20 -6.37
C GLN A 61 0.44 -14.87 -5.73
N LEU A 62 0.90 -13.62 -5.88
CA LEU A 62 2.18 -13.16 -5.32
C LEU A 62 2.15 -13.19 -3.79
N VAL A 63 1.11 -12.65 -3.16
CA VAL A 63 0.99 -12.64 -1.70
C VAL A 63 0.98 -14.06 -1.16
N GLN A 64 0.16 -14.94 -1.75
CA GLN A 64 0.05 -16.35 -1.33
C GLN A 64 1.37 -17.10 -1.45
N ALA A 65 2.10 -16.91 -2.56
CA ALA A 65 3.42 -17.51 -2.73
C ALA A 65 4.44 -17.00 -1.69
N GLY A 66 4.30 -15.76 -1.21
CA GLY A 66 5.15 -15.18 -0.18
C GLY A 66 4.87 -15.68 1.24
N LEU A 67 3.62 -16.07 1.56
CA LEU A 67 3.21 -16.41 2.94
C LEU A 67 4.07 -17.52 3.56
N GLY A 68 4.41 -18.55 2.79
CA GLY A 68 5.23 -19.68 3.25
C GLY A 68 6.69 -19.34 3.54
N HIS A 69 7.13 -18.11 3.21
CA HIS A 69 8.50 -17.64 3.42
C HIS A 69 8.60 -16.60 4.55
N ILE A 70 7.51 -16.30 5.24
CA ILE A 70 7.53 -15.40 6.41
C ILE A 70 8.08 -16.18 7.61
N PRO A 71 9.18 -15.73 8.24
CA PRO A 71 9.72 -16.39 9.44
C PRO A 71 8.71 -16.44 10.59
N ALA A 72 8.72 -17.54 11.35
CA ALA A 72 7.74 -17.79 12.41
C ALA A 72 7.87 -16.81 13.60
N GLU A 73 9.06 -16.23 13.79
CA GLU A 73 9.36 -15.24 14.83
C GLU A 73 8.83 -13.84 14.50
N CYS A 74 8.43 -13.58 13.24
CA CYS A 74 7.84 -12.30 12.87
C CYS A 74 6.47 -12.14 13.54
N ARG A 75 6.30 -11.07 14.31
CA ARG A 75 5.01 -10.74 14.94
C ARG A 75 4.07 -10.02 13.97
N TYR A 76 4.64 -9.16 13.13
CA TYR A 76 3.90 -8.39 12.15
C TYR A 76 4.57 -8.51 10.78
N THR A 77 3.74 -8.51 9.75
CA THR A 77 4.14 -8.51 8.35
C THR A 77 3.70 -7.19 7.72
N VAL A 78 4.58 -6.57 6.95
CA VAL A 78 4.22 -5.43 6.11
C VAL A 78 3.98 -5.94 4.70
N LEU A 79 2.76 -5.76 4.19
CA LEU A 79 2.46 -5.93 2.77
C LEU A 79 2.80 -4.61 2.08
N LEU A 80 3.61 -4.68 1.03
CA LEU A 80 4.07 -3.52 0.28
C LEU A 80 4.11 -3.86 -1.21
N GLU A 81 3.43 -3.07 -2.02
CA GLU A 81 3.49 -3.20 -3.48
C GLU A 81 4.83 -2.73 -4.02
N ALA A 82 5.31 -3.37 -5.10
CA ALA A 82 6.63 -3.14 -5.67
C ALA A 82 6.88 -1.68 -6.14
N ASP A 83 5.80 -0.93 -6.36
CA ASP A 83 5.81 0.46 -6.81
C ASP A 83 5.37 1.45 -5.71
N THR A 84 5.29 1.00 -4.46
CA THR A 84 5.02 1.85 -3.30
C THR A 84 6.32 2.16 -2.55
N TRP A 85 6.72 3.43 -2.53
CA TRP A 85 7.95 3.87 -1.88
C TRP A 85 7.64 4.53 -0.54
N VAL A 86 8.24 4.01 0.54
CA VAL A 86 8.07 4.52 1.91
C VAL A 86 9.44 4.87 2.49
N PHE A 87 9.64 6.14 2.84
CA PHE A 87 10.96 6.69 3.20
C PHE A 87 11.27 6.68 4.71
N SER A 88 10.55 5.87 5.48
CA SER A 88 10.74 5.68 6.92
C SER A 88 9.86 4.54 7.43
N ASP A 89 10.37 3.72 8.34
CA ASP A 89 9.58 2.70 9.05
C ASP A 89 8.82 3.22 10.28
N ALA A 90 8.85 4.54 10.56
CA ALA A 90 8.14 5.14 11.70
C ALA A 90 6.63 4.86 11.67
N LEU A 91 6.04 4.78 10.47
CA LEU A 91 4.63 4.46 10.30
C LEU A 91 4.33 3.00 10.67
N VAL A 92 5.22 2.07 10.32
CA VAL A 92 5.12 0.65 10.69
C VAL A 92 5.12 0.53 12.21
N GLN A 93 6.12 1.12 12.87
CA GLN A 93 6.24 1.16 14.33
C GLN A 93 5.00 1.72 15.03
N LYS A 94 4.48 2.85 14.53
CA LYS A 94 3.26 3.45 15.05
C LYS A 94 2.09 2.47 14.97
N TYR A 95 1.90 1.81 13.83
CA TYR A 95 0.74 0.98 13.60
C TYR A 95 0.84 -0.41 14.23
N VAL A 96 2.03 -0.96 14.41
CA VAL A 96 2.27 -2.13 15.27
C VAL A 96 1.74 -1.89 16.69
N ARG A 97 2.09 -0.74 17.31
CA ARG A 97 1.60 -0.41 18.67
C ARG A 97 0.09 -0.21 18.71
N ARG A 98 -0.49 0.44 17.69
CA ARG A 98 -1.93 0.67 17.62
C ARG A 98 -2.72 -0.62 17.38
N LEU A 99 -2.19 -1.56 16.58
CA LEU A 99 -2.79 -2.87 16.37
C LEU A 99 -2.89 -3.64 17.69
N ALA A 100 -1.77 -3.70 18.44
CA ALA A 100 -1.73 -4.33 19.75
C ALA A 100 -2.74 -3.70 20.72
N ALA A 101 -2.75 -2.36 20.84
CA ALA A 101 -3.67 -1.65 21.73
C ALA A 101 -5.16 -1.81 21.35
N ALA A 102 -5.47 -1.87 20.05
CA ALA A 102 -6.83 -2.02 19.57
C ALA A 102 -7.29 -3.49 19.50
N ASN A 103 -6.41 -4.45 19.79
CA ASN A 103 -6.61 -5.87 19.50
C ASN A 103 -7.21 -6.06 18.09
N ALA A 104 -6.48 -5.48 17.12
CA ALA A 104 -6.78 -5.49 15.70
C ALA A 104 -5.66 -6.21 14.96
N VAL A 105 -6.02 -6.89 13.87
CA VAL A 105 -5.10 -7.74 13.11
C VAL A 105 -4.59 -7.08 11.84
N TRP A 106 -5.22 -5.97 11.41
CA TRP A 106 -4.94 -5.32 10.13
C TRP A 106 -4.95 -3.80 10.24
N ALA A 107 -3.95 -3.15 9.66
CA ALA A 107 -3.89 -1.71 9.49
C ALA A 107 -3.52 -1.33 8.04
N SER A 108 -4.39 -0.59 7.36
CA SER A 108 -4.07 0.02 6.06
C SER A 108 -4.93 1.26 5.81
N ALA A 109 -4.74 1.94 4.68
CA ALA A 109 -5.59 3.07 4.31
C ALA A 109 -7.02 2.61 4.02
N GLU A 110 -8.01 3.48 4.24
CA GLU A 110 -9.31 3.32 3.60
C GLU A 110 -9.15 3.63 2.11
N TRP A 111 -9.28 2.61 1.26
CA TRP A 111 -9.05 2.74 -0.17
C TRP A 111 -10.16 3.54 -0.85
N ILE A 112 -11.40 3.03 -0.76
CA ILE A 112 -12.58 3.63 -1.35
C ILE A 112 -13.57 3.99 -0.25
N GLU A 113 -13.70 5.29 -0.04
CA GLU A 113 -14.51 5.86 1.03
C GLU A 113 -16.00 5.45 1.02
N LYS A 114 -16.57 5.18 -0.15
CA LYS A 114 -17.99 4.83 -0.28
C LYS A 114 -18.32 3.42 0.21
N ARG A 115 -17.32 2.54 0.32
CA ARG A 115 -17.49 1.13 0.69
C ARG A 115 -16.53 0.74 1.80
N TRP A 116 -16.81 -0.39 2.43
CA TRP A 116 -15.86 -1.00 3.34
C TRP A 116 -14.70 -1.55 2.53
N SER A 117 -13.53 -0.96 2.70
CA SER A 117 -12.32 -1.29 1.95
C SER A 117 -11.07 -1.03 2.77
N LEU A 118 -10.03 -1.82 2.50
CA LEU A 118 -8.70 -1.76 3.09
C LEU A 118 -7.67 -1.77 1.96
N GLY A 119 -6.81 -0.76 1.91
CA GLY A 119 -5.74 -0.71 0.91
C GLY A 119 -4.77 -1.87 1.05
N LEU A 120 -4.23 -2.34 -0.08
CA LEU A 120 -3.29 -3.47 -0.16
C LEU A 120 -1.88 -3.03 -0.57
N ASP A 121 -1.72 -1.85 -1.16
CA ASP A 121 -0.43 -1.27 -1.56
C ASP A 121 0.53 -1.11 -0.38
N PHE A 122 -0.03 -0.80 0.80
CA PHE A 122 0.68 -0.73 2.07
C PHE A 122 -0.25 -1.13 3.22
N ALA A 123 0.08 -2.24 3.88
CA ALA A 123 -0.63 -2.71 5.06
C ALA A 123 0.33 -3.27 6.12
N VAL A 124 0.03 -3.05 7.39
CA VAL A 124 0.68 -3.71 8.52
C VAL A 124 -0.31 -4.73 9.08
N VAL A 125 0.08 -6.00 9.12
CA VAL A 125 -0.81 -7.11 9.47
C VAL A 125 -0.15 -7.99 10.52
N GLU A 126 -0.93 -8.52 11.45
CA GLU A 126 -0.44 -9.54 12.38
C GLU A 126 -0.07 -10.81 11.61
N THR A 127 1.18 -11.28 11.78
CA THR A 127 1.71 -12.42 11.02
C THR A 127 0.94 -13.70 11.31
N ALA A 128 0.59 -13.95 12.57
CA ALA A 128 -0.22 -15.11 12.96
C ALA A 128 -1.59 -15.12 12.28
N TYR A 129 -2.22 -13.94 12.12
CA TYR A 129 -3.48 -13.85 11.37
C TYR A 129 -3.28 -14.23 9.90
N LEU A 130 -2.25 -13.68 9.23
CA LEU A 130 -1.97 -13.99 7.82
C LEU A 130 -1.71 -15.48 7.59
N GLN A 131 -0.87 -16.09 8.42
CA GLN A 131 -0.51 -17.51 8.30
C GLN A 131 -1.69 -18.43 8.59
N GLY A 132 -2.53 -18.09 9.57
CA GLY A 132 -3.74 -18.86 9.90
C GLY A 132 -4.92 -18.63 8.95
N ASN A 133 -4.86 -17.60 8.08
CA ASN A 133 -5.98 -17.21 7.21
C ASN A 133 -5.54 -16.90 5.76
N PRO A 134 -4.88 -17.83 5.06
CA PRO A 134 -4.42 -17.61 3.68
C PRO A 134 -5.56 -17.30 2.70
N GLN A 135 -6.78 -17.75 3.00
CA GLN A 135 -8.00 -17.47 2.23
C GLN A 135 -8.38 -15.99 2.15
N THR A 136 -7.79 -15.14 3.01
CA THR A 136 -7.98 -13.68 2.96
C THR A 136 -7.59 -13.11 1.59
N PHE A 137 -6.69 -13.78 0.87
CA PHE A 137 -6.24 -13.40 -0.47
C PHE A 137 -6.92 -14.17 -1.62
N ASN A 138 -8.01 -14.92 -1.36
CA ASN A 138 -8.75 -15.66 -2.40
C ASN A 138 -9.75 -14.78 -3.17
N TYR A 139 -9.38 -13.54 -3.49
CA TYR A 139 -10.22 -12.64 -4.27
C TYR A 139 -10.02 -12.81 -5.78
N THR A 140 -11.11 -12.67 -6.52
CA THR A 140 -11.11 -12.61 -7.99
C THR A 140 -11.39 -11.19 -8.50
N THR A 141 -12.09 -10.38 -7.70
CA THR A 141 -12.43 -8.99 -7.98
C THR A 141 -12.45 -8.17 -6.69
N ASP A 142 -12.16 -6.88 -6.78
CA ASP A 142 -12.29 -5.91 -5.67
C ASP A 142 -11.60 -6.35 -4.36
N ALA A 143 -10.29 -6.57 -4.47
CA ALA A 143 -9.44 -7.12 -3.42
C ALA A 143 -9.55 -6.36 -2.08
N GLU A 144 -9.58 -5.03 -2.14
CA GLU A 144 -9.63 -4.15 -0.96
C GLU A 144 -10.93 -4.32 -0.18
N SER A 145 -12.06 -4.47 -0.90
CA SER A 145 -13.35 -4.74 -0.25
C SER A 145 -13.47 -6.19 0.18
N TRP A 146 -12.94 -7.14 -0.58
CA TRP A 146 -12.89 -8.55 -0.18
C TRP A 146 -12.23 -8.74 1.19
N VAL A 147 -11.00 -8.25 1.35
CA VAL A 147 -10.24 -8.37 2.60
C VAL A 147 -11.01 -7.72 3.75
N CYS A 148 -11.56 -6.52 3.53
CA CYS A 148 -12.35 -5.84 4.54
C CYS A 148 -13.61 -6.62 4.95
N HIS A 149 -14.33 -7.20 3.99
CA HIS A 149 -15.53 -7.99 4.26
C HIS A 149 -15.19 -9.30 4.97
N ARG A 150 -14.10 -9.96 4.59
CA ARG A 150 -13.62 -11.18 5.23
C ARG A 150 -13.28 -10.95 6.70
N LEU A 151 -12.48 -9.93 7.00
CA LEU A 151 -12.15 -9.56 8.38
C LEU A 151 -13.41 -9.30 9.23
N ARG A 152 -14.40 -8.61 8.66
CA ARG A 152 -15.67 -8.35 9.36
C ARG A 152 -16.50 -9.61 9.59
N ALA A 153 -16.56 -10.51 8.61
CA ALA A 153 -17.27 -11.78 8.74
C ALA A 153 -16.64 -12.68 9.82
N GLU A 154 -15.32 -12.61 9.99
CA GLU A 154 -14.57 -13.33 11.03
C GLU A 154 -14.57 -12.61 12.39
N GLY A 155 -15.29 -11.49 12.53
CA GLY A 155 -15.30 -10.69 13.77
C GLY A 155 -13.96 -10.03 14.11
N ARG A 156 -13.02 -9.96 13.16
CA ARG A 156 -11.68 -9.39 13.34
C ARG A 156 -11.73 -7.86 13.23
N ARG A 157 -10.99 -7.20 14.12
CA ARG A 157 -10.84 -5.75 14.12
C ARG A 157 -9.71 -5.33 13.18
N PHE A 158 -9.90 -4.18 12.54
CA PHE A 158 -8.89 -3.49 11.76
C PHE A 158 -8.91 -1.99 12.09
N ILE A 159 -7.81 -1.29 11.81
CA ILE A 159 -7.66 0.15 12.02
C ILE A 159 -7.15 0.83 10.75
N TYR A 160 -7.43 2.14 10.61
CA TYR A 160 -7.01 2.88 9.42
C TYR A 160 -5.67 3.61 9.61
N ILE A 161 -4.83 3.56 8.57
CA ILE A 161 -3.61 4.36 8.41
C ILE A 161 -3.98 5.74 7.90
N THR A 162 -4.19 6.67 8.83
CA THR A 162 -4.74 8.01 8.56
C THR A 162 -3.78 8.92 7.81
N GLU A 163 -2.48 8.67 7.91
CA GLU A 163 -1.42 9.37 7.20
C GLU A 163 -1.43 9.07 5.70
N ASN A 164 -2.00 7.92 5.33
CA ASN A 164 -2.23 7.50 3.95
C ASN A 164 -3.65 7.87 3.48
N MET A 165 -4.28 8.89 4.09
CA MET A 165 -5.65 9.30 3.78
C MET A 165 -5.75 10.84 3.65
N PRO A 166 -6.64 11.35 2.76
CA PRO A 166 -7.44 10.58 1.79
C PRO A 166 -6.60 9.96 0.68
N VAL A 167 -7.00 8.76 0.25
CA VAL A 167 -6.49 8.14 -0.98
C VAL A 167 -7.02 8.90 -2.21
N HIS A 168 -8.32 9.19 -2.27
CA HIS A 168 -8.91 9.89 -3.40
C HIS A 168 -9.13 11.37 -3.12
N GLN A 169 -8.66 12.23 -4.04
CA GLN A 169 -8.93 13.66 -3.97
C GLN A 169 -10.40 13.94 -4.34
N PRO A 170 -11.12 14.76 -3.56
CA PRO A 170 -12.46 15.23 -3.91
C PRO A 170 -12.49 15.90 -5.29
N LYS A 171 -13.58 15.69 -6.06
CA LYS A 171 -13.71 16.24 -7.42
C LYS A 171 -13.53 17.77 -7.46
N CYS A 172 -14.02 18.49 -6.45
CA CYS A 172 -13.89 19.96 -6.36
C CYS A 172 -12.44 20.44 -6.17
N LEU A 173 -11.54 19.58 -5.70
CA LEU A 173 -10.11 19.90 -5.53
C LEU A 173 -9.26 19.42 -6.71
N LYS A 174 -9.84 18.75 -7.72
CA LYS A 174 -9.10 18.27 -8.90
C LYS A 174 -8.45 19.41 -9.69
N PHE A 175 -9.05 20.60 -9.68
CA PHE A 175 -8.46 21.78 -10.34
C PHE A 175 -7.13 22.21 -9.71
N PHE A 176 -6.96 21.97 -8.40
CA PHE A 176 -5.72 22.24 -7.66
C PHE A 176 -4.77 21.04 -7.62
N GLY A 177 -5.27 19.86 -7.99
CA GLY A 177 -4.63 18.55 -7.88
C GLY A 177 -3.51 18.29 -8.89
N GLN A 178 -2.79 17.19 -8.68
CA GLN A 178 -1.67 16.79 -9.52
C GLN A 178 -2.17 16.42 -10.92
N ARG A 179 -1.52 16.98 -11.96
CA ARG A 179 -1.81 16.74 -13.38
C ARG A 179 -1.27 15.39 -13.90
N HIS A 180 -0.65 14.59 -13.04
CA HIS A 180 0.07 13.38 -13.41
C HIS A 180 -0.79 12.14 -13.21
N GLY A 181 -1.71 11.87 -14.14
CA GLY A 181 -2.49 10.63 -14.18
C GLY A 181 -3.47 10.44 -13.00
N GLY A 182 -4.57 9.72 -13.21
CA GLY A 182 -5.61 9.56 -12.18
C GLY A 182 -5.18 8.72 -10.97
N ARG A 183 -4.10 7.96 -11.09
CA ARG A 183 -3.74 6.87 -10.18
C ARG A 183 -2.52 7.20 -9.30
N PHE A 184 -1.68 8.18 -9.61
CA PHE A 184 -0.54 8.54 -8.74
C PHE A 184 -1.03 9.12 -7.41
N ARG A 185 -0.42 8.68 -6.31
CA ARG A 185 -0.72 9.15 -4.95
C ARG A 185 0.54 9.53 -4.21
N SER A 186 0.43 10.62 -3.46
CA SER A 186 1.50 11.13 -2.60
C SER A 186 0.93 11.46 -1.22
N PHE A 187 1.58 10.92 -0.19
CA PHE A 187 1.17 11.01 1.20
C PHE A 187 2.30 11.66 2.01
N PRO A 188 2.40 13.00 2.03
CA PRO A 188 3.52 13.70 2.68
C PRO A 188 3.59 13.47 4.18
N ARG A 189 2.47 13.14 4.84
CA ARG A 189 2.44 12.80 6.27
C ARG A 189 3.04 11.42 6.57
N ALA A 190 2.96 10.50 5.62
CA ALA A 190 3.54 9.18 5.70
C ALA A 190 4.97 9.13 5.14
N GLY A 191 5.35 10.11 4.33
CA GLY A 191 6.55 10.02 3.49
C GLY A 191 6.42 8.83 2.55
N MET A 192 5.29 8.75 1.84
CA MET A 192 4.96 7.63 0.96
C MET A 192 4.45 8.12 -0.40
N VAL A 193 4.87 7.46 -1.47
CA VAL A 193 4.28 7.59 -2.81
C VAL A 193 3.95 6.21 -3.37
N THR A 194 2.83 6.07 -4.09
CA THR A 194 2.44 4.81 -4.77
C THR A 194 1.92 5.13 -6.16
N HIS A 195 2.36 4.35 -7.16
CA HIS A 195 1.84 4.34 -8.53
C HIS A 195 2.60 3.42 -9.49
N HIS A 196 1.87 2.93 -10.50
CA HIS A 196 2.39 2.29 -11.71
C HIS A 196 3.19 3.25 -12.61
N LEU A 197 4.48 3.01 -12.87
CA LEU A 197 5.32 3.92 -13.65
C LEU A 197 4.76 4.28 -15.04
N GLU A 198 3.97 3.40 -15.65
CA GLU A 198 3.40 3.58 -16.98
C GLU A 198 2.45 4.78 -17.13
N ASP A 199 1.77 5.25 -16.09
CA ASP A 199 0.91 6.45 -16.23
C ASP A 199 1.65 7.78 -15.96
N LEU A 200 2.97 7.74 -15.73
CA LEU A 200 3.77 8.94 -15.53
C LEU A 200 4.57 9.30 -16.80
N PRO A 201 4.52 10.57 -17.26
CA PRO A 201 5.41 11.01 -18.34
C PRO A 201 6.85 10.88 -17.87
N HIS A 202 7.75 10.34 -18.70
CA HIS A 202 9.14 10.05 -18.32
C HIS A 202 9.30 9.08 -17.13
N GLY A 203 8.24 8.33 -16.78
CA GLY A 203 8.27 7.20 -15.86
C GLY A 203 8.97 7.49 -14.52
N LEU A 204 10.13 6.84 -14.33
CA LEU A 204 10.88 6.81 -13.08
C LEU A 204 11.37 8.20 -12.64
N GLU A 205 11.85 9.03 -13.58
CA GLU A 205 12.35 10.38 -13.25
C GLU A 205 11.24 11.25 -12.64
N THR A 206 10.05 11.21 -13.23
CA THR A 206 8.89 11.92 -12.69
C THR A 206 8.51 11.39 -11.31
N LYS A 207 8.55 10.06 -11.10
CA LYS A 207 8.28 9.48 -9.78
C LYS A 207 9.30 9.93 -8.73
N GLN A 208 10.59 9.94 -9.07
CA GLN A 208 11.67 10.44 -8.22
C GLN A 208 11.52 11.92 -7.86
N TYR A 209 11.18 12.77 -8.82
CA TYR A 209 10.89 14.18 -8.55
C TYR A 209 9.66 14.34 -7.65
N LEU A 210 8.57 13.61 -7.92
CA LEU A 210 7.36 13.65 -7.08
C LEU A 210 7.61 13.09 -5.68
N ALA A 211 8.53 12.13 -5.52
CA ALA A 211 9.01 11.67 -4.22
C ALA A 211 9.77 12.78 -3.47
N ASN A 212 10.67 13.52 -4.13
CA ASN A 212 11.31 14.70 -3.54
C ASN A 212 10.26 15.71 -3.04
N VAL A 213 9.25 16.00 -3.85
CA VAL A 213 8.11 16.86 -3.47
C VAL A 213 7.33 16.28 -2.29
N CYS A 214 7.09 14.97 -2.24
CA CYS A 214 6.43 14.30 -1.13
C CYS A 214 7.17 14.55 0.19
N LEU A 215 8.50 14.41 0.16
CA LEU A 215 9.36 14.55 1.33
C LEU A 215 9.68 16.01 1.69
N GLY A 216 9.55 16.93 0.73
CA GLY A 216 9.94 18.33 0.91
C GLY A 216 11.44 18.56 0.96
N ARG A 217 12.23 17.58 0.51
CA ARG A 217 13.69 17.63 0.41
C ARG A 217 14.18 16.84 -0.81
N ARG A 218 15.42 17.09 -1.21
CA ARG A 218 16.05 16.40 -2.34
C ARG A 218 16.61 15.05 -1.89
N GLU A 219 15.87 13.98 -2.18
CA GLU A 219 16.31 12.58 -2.00
C GLU A 219 17.02 12.06 -3.27
N PHE A 220 16.41 12.34 -4.41
CA PHE A 220 16.93 12.04 -5.74
C PHE A 220 17.54 13.28 -6.37
N PRO A 221 18.49 13.16 -7.32
CA PRO A 221 19.18 14.29 -7.93
C PRO A 221 18.31 15.12 -8.91
N LEU A 222 16.99 15.17 -8.74
CA LEU A 222 16.03 15.87 -9.61
C LEU A 222 15.38 17.07 -8.93
N GLY A 223 15.28 18.17 -9.67
CA GLY A 223 14.69 19.44 -9.22
C GLY A 223 15.58 20.25 -8.26
N ASP A 224 15.26 21.54 -8.12
CA ASP A 224 15.91 22.44 -7.15
C ASP A 224 15.16 22.45 -5.81
N GLU A 225 15.89 22.66 -4.71
CA GLU A 225 15.32 22.64 -3.37
C GLU A 225 14.22 23.71 -3.12
N PRO A 226 14.37 24.98 -3.56
CA PRO A 226 13.31 25.97 -3.43
C PRO A 226 11.97 25.51 -4.05
N THR A 227 12.01 24.97 -5.27
CA THR A 227 10.83 24.44 -5.96
C THR A 227 10.25 23.24 -5.20
N ILE A 228 11.08 22.28 -4.80
CA ILE A 228 10.64 21.11 -4.01
C ILE A 228 9.90 21.55 -2.74
N ARG A 229 10.47 22.49 -1.98
CA ARG A 229 9.85 23.00 -0.74
C ARG A 229 8.53 23.73 -1.02
N ARG A 230 8.45 24.50 -2.10
CA ARG A 230 7.21 25.18 -2.51
C ARG A 230 6.11 24.17 -2.86
N GLU A 231 6.40 23.21 -3.72
CA GLU A 231 5.43 22.19 -4.13
C GLU A 231 5.04 21.27 -2.96
N HIS A 232 5.96 20.95 -2.05
CA HIS A 232 5.65 20.20 -0.84
C HIS A 232 4.63 20.93 0.05
N ARG A 233 4.82 22.24 0.26
CA ARG A 233 3.85 23.06 1.02
C ARG A 233 2.48 23.07 0.35
N ARG A 234 2.45 23.22 -0.99
CA ARG A 234 1.20 23.14 -1.77
C ARG A 234 0.53 21.78 -1.63
N LEU A 235 1.28 20.69 -1.74
CA LEU A 235 0.76 19.32 -1.59
C LEU A 235 0.18 19.10 -0.19
N ARG A 236 0.89 19.53 0.86
CA ARG A 236 0.39 19.45 2.24
C ARG A 236 -0.90 20.25 2.43
N MET A 237 -0.95 21.47 1.92
CA MET A 237 -2.17 22.29 1.97
C MET A 237 -3.32 21.57 1.27
N LEU A 238 -3.10 21.04 0.07
CA LEU A 238 -4.12 20.30 -0.68
C LEU A 238 -4.62 19.08 0.10
N MET A 239 -3.72 18.33 0.74
CA MET A 239 -4.11 17.16 1.54
C MET A 239 -4.90 17.53 2.78
N THR A 240 -4.55 18.63 3.44
CA THR A 240 -5.33 19.19 4.56
C THR A 240 -6.72 19.62 4.08
N LEU A 241 -6.82 20.35 2.98
CA LEU A 241 -8.11 20.75 2.40
C LEU A 241 -8.96 19.54 2.03
N ALA A 242 -8.36 18.52 1.40
CA ALA A 242 -9.06 17.29 1.04
C ALA A 242 -9.54 16.49 2.26
N ALA A 243 -8.93 16.66 3.43
CA ALA A 243 -9.42 16.11 4.69
C ALA A 243 -10.66 16.84 5.22
N CYS A 244 -10.77 18.15 4.96
CA CYS A 244 -11.84 19.01 5.47
C CYS A 244 -13.03 19.17 4.51
N VAL A 245 -12.86 18.87 3.22
CA VAL A 245 -13.95 18.96 2.25
C VAL A 245 -15.02 17.90 2.54
N PRO A 246 -16.31 18.26 2.50
CA PRO A 246 -17.38 17.30 2.67
C PRO A 246 -17.30 16.13 1.72
N ARG A 247 -17.36 14.93 2.31
CA ARG A 247 -17.19 13.68 1.58
C ARG A 247 -18.48 12.89 1.55
N SER A 248 -18.58 11.94 0.63
CA SER A 248 -19.81 11.14 0.47
C SER A 248 -20.22 10.40 1.74
N ARG A 249 -19.26 10.02 2.61
CA ARG A 249 -19.55 9.38 3.90
C ARG A 249 -20.26 10.30 4.91
N TRP A 250 -20.15 11.62 4.75
CA TRP A 250 -20.84 12.58 5.62
C TRP A 250 -22.33 12.69 5.29
N TYR A 251 -22.72 12.31 4.08
CA TYR A 251 -24.10 12.42 3.59
C TYR A 251 -24.77 11.06 3.33
N ARG A 252 -24.00 9.96 3.27
CA ARG A 252 -24.51 8.61 3.02
C ARG A 252 -23.77 7.60 3.89
N SER A 253 -24.52 6.64 4.44
CA SER A 253 -23.92 5.46 5.07
C SER A 253 -23.07 4.68 4.06
N LYS A 254 -21.97 4.07 4.52
CA LYS A 254 -21.12 3.24 3.67
C LYS A 254 -21.95 2.12 3.04
N GLN A 255 -21.86 1.98 1.73
CA GLN A 255 -22.56 0.92 1.03
C GLN A 255 -21.95 -0.43 1.40
N ARG A 256 -22.82 -1.42 1.64
CA ARG A 256 -22.43 -2.82 1.73
C ARG A 256 -22.23 -3.36 0.30
N GLY A 257 -21.25 -2.83 -0.41
CA GLY A 257 -20.81 -3.43 -1.67
C GLY A 257 -20.09 -4.72 -1.34
N VAL A 258 -20.83 -5.80 -1.13
CA VAL A 258 -20.27 -7.15 -0.94
C VAL A 258 -19.95 -7.67 -2.35
N PRO A 259 -18.69 -8.00 -2.67
CA PRO A 259 -18.39 -8.73 -3.91
C PRO A 259 -19.30 -9.95 -4.02
N ALA A 260 -19.78 -10.30 -5.23
CA ALA A 260 -20.74 -11.40 -5.40
C ALA A 260 -20.26 -12.72 -4.78
N ASP A 261 -18.94 -12.91 -4.71
CA ASP A 261 -18.29 -14.11 -4.19
C ASP A 261 -17.80 -13.96 -2.73
N ALA A 262 -17.96 -12.78 -2.11
CA ALA A 262 -17.48 -12.57 -0.75
C ALA A 262 -18.32 -13.35 0.26
N PRO A 263 -17.71 -13.92 1.32
CA PRO A 263 -18.41 -14.75 2.29
C PRO A 263 -19.59 -13.99 2.88
N SER A 264 -20.78 -14.56 2.74
CA SER A 264 -22.01 -13.95 3.24
C SER A 264 -21.87 -13.69 4.74
N LEU A 265 -22.24 -12.50 5.19
CA LEU A 265 -22.51 -12.21 6.59
C LEU A 265 -23.78 -12.97 7.02
N ARG A 266 -23.73 -14.31 7.04
CA ARG A 266 -24.71 -15.08 7.80
C ARG A 266 -24.31 -14.90 9.25
N THR A 267 -25.18 -14.21 9.97
CA THR A 267 -25.19 -14.09 11.41
C THR A 267 -24.77 -15.41 12.04
N ALA A 268 -23.59 -15.44 12.66
CA ALA A 268 -23.33 -16.35 13.76
C ALA A 268 -24.24 -15.88 14.90
N GLY A 269 -25.51 -16.28 14.82
CA GLY A 269 -26.38 -16.33 15.96
C GLY A 269 -26.03 -17.62 16.70
N GLN A 270 -25.41 -17.46 17.86
CA GLN A 270 -25.70 -18.17 19.10
C GLN A 270 -25.02 -17.40 20.23
#